data_AF-A0A9D4YBQ7-F1
#
_entry.id   AF-A0A9D4YBQ7-F1
#
_cell.length_a   1.000
_cell.length_b   1.000
_cell.length_c   1.000
_cell.angle_alpha   90.00
_cell.angle_beta   90.00
_cell.angle_gamma   90.00
#
_symmetry.space_group_name_H-M   'P 1'
#
loop_
_entity.id
_entity.type
_entity.pdbx_description
1 polymer ?
#
loop_
_entity_poly.entity_id
_entity_poly.type
_entity_poly.pdbx_seq_one_letter_code
_entity_poly.pdbx_strand_id
1 'polypeptide(L)'
;MASMLGLAQGTTRGGVPSAHISVYKVCWSTGCFDENILAAFYDAILDGVDILSVSLGSDSADNSNHFKDAISIGAFHAMRDGVLTVVAGGNLGPHPVSLHNLAPWTVVVGASTIDRKFITKVKLGDNTTYEVNSYTIA
;
A
#
# COMPACT_ATOMS: atom_id res chain seq x y z
N MET A 1 -5.42 21.63 10.96
CA MET A 1 -4.87 20.49 11.73
C MET A 1 -5.76 19.29 11.43
N ALA A 2 -5.19 18.15 11.05
CA ALA A 2 -5.93 16.93 10.71
C ALA A 2 -6.03 15.99 11.92
N SER A 3 -7.13 15.26 12.01
CA SER A 3 -7.38 14.26 13.06
C SER A 3 -8.48 13.29 12.63
N MET A 4 -8.50 12.08 13.18
CA MET A 4 -9.60 11.13 13.04
C MET A 4 -10.44 11.14 14.33
N LEU A 5 -11.61 11.79 14.33
CA LEU A 5 -12.45 11.93 15.53
C LEU A 5 -11.68 12.49 16.75
N GLY A 6 -10.71 13.38 16.51
CA GLY A 6 -9.81 13.93 17.55
C GLY A 6 -8.55 13.10 17.82
N LEU A 7 -8.44 11.88 17.31
CA LEU A 7 -7.25 11.05 17.40
C LEU A 7 -6.15 11.55 16.45
N ALA A 8 -4.89 11.44 16.91
CA ALA A 8 -3.68 11.82 16.17
C ALA A 8 -3.70 13.25 15.62
N GLN A 9 -4.19 14.18 16.44
CA GLN A 9 -4.23 15.59 16.09
C GLN A 9 -2.84 16.14 15.74
N GLY A 10 -2.71 16.71 14.55
CA GLY A 10 -1.46 17.33 14.09
C GLY A 10 -1.52 17.84 12.66
N THR A 11 -0.37 18.16 12.09
CA THR A 11 -0.25 18.50 10.67
C THR A 11 0.16 17.26 9.89
N THR A 12 -0.68 16.82 8.96
CA THR A 12 -0.39 15.69 8.07
C THR A 12 0.36 16.15 6.83
N ARG A 13 1.37 15.39 6.42
CA ARG A 13 2.13 15.61 5.18
C ARG A 13 2.66 14.28 4.66
N GLY A 14 2.87 14.18 3.35
CA GLY A 14 3.58 13.06 2.73
C GLY A 14 5.11 13.17 2.89
N GLY A 15 5.84 12.18 2.36
CA GLY A 15 7.31 12.19 2.37
C GLY A 15 7.92 13.34 1.57
N VAL A 16 7.29 13.71 0.45
CA VAL A 16 7.70 14.83 -0.41
C VAL A 16 6.50 15.79 -0.60
N PRO A 17 6.31 16.78 0.29
CA PRO A 17 5.11 17.65 0.26
C PRO A 17 4.94 18.48 -1.01
N SER A 18 6.01 18.71 -1.77
CA SER A 18 6.00 19.49 -3.01
C SER A 18 5.87 18.65 -4.27
N ALA A 19 5.76 17.32 -4.15
CA ALA A 19 5.62 16.44 -5.31
C ALA A 19 4.27 16.67 -6.01
N HIS A 20 4.26 16.54 -7.34
CA HIS A 20 3.03 16.49 -8.12
C HIS A 20 2.44 15.07 -8.03
N ILE A 21 1.11 14.96 -8.02
CA ILE A 21 0.40 13.68 -7.90
C ILE A 21 -0.48 13.49 -9.15
N SER A 22 -0.20 12.42 -9.90
CA SER A 22 -1.08 11.90 -10.95
C SER A 22 -1.81 10.66 -10.43
N VAL A 23 -3.13 10.62 -10.58
CA VAL A 23 -3.97 9.55 -10.01
C VAL A 23 -4.57 8.69 -11.11
N TYR A 24 -4.21 7.41 -11.11
CA TYR A 24 -4.76 6.40 -12.03
C TYR A 24 -5.66 5.46 -11.23
N LYS A 25 -6.97 5.62 -11.37
CA LYS A 25 -7.96 4.81 -10.63
C LYS A 25 -8.17 3.47 -11.33
N VAL A 26 -7.70 2.40 -10.71
CA VAL A 26 -7.79 1.02 -11.23
C VAL A 26 -8.65 0.09 -10.38
N CYS A 27 -9.22 0.60 -9.29
CA CYS A 27 -10.02 -0.17 -8.34
C CYS A 27 -11.42 0.42 -8.19
N TRP A 28 -12.40 -0.47 -8.10
CA TRP A 28 -13.80 -0.18 -7.84
C TRP A 28 -14.32 -1.06 -6.70
N SER A 29 -15.60 -0.92 -6.36
CA SER A 29 -16.25 -1.78 -5.36
C SER A 29 -16.23 -3.26 -5.73
N THR A 30 -16.03 -3.59 -7.00
CA THR A 30 -15.95 -4.95 -7.53
C THR A 30 -14.53 -5.52 -7.57
N GLY A 31 -13.51 -4.74 -7.20
CA GLY A 31 -12.10 -5.13 -7.27
C GLY A 31 -11.27 -4.29 -8.22
N CYS A 32 -10.03 -4.72 -8.44
CA CYS A 32 -9.06 -4.09 -9.32
C CYS A 32 -8.72 -5.08 -10.44
N PHE A 33 -9.27 -4.87 -11.62
CA PHE A 33 -9.07 -5.81 -12.73
C PHE A 33 -7.73 -5.56 -13.45
N ASP A 34 -7.11 -6.65 -13.91
CA ASP A 34 -5.79 -6.65 -14.55
C ASP A 34 -5.72 -5.68 -15.74
N GLU A 35 -6.76 -5.61 -16.56
CA GLU A 35 -6.83 -4.71 -17.71
C GLU A 35 -6.73 -3.23 -17.32
N ASN A 36 -7.31 -2.85 -16.18
CA ASN A 36 -7.26 -1.48 -15.69
C ASN A 36 -5.90 -1.15 -15.10
N ILE A 37 -5.28 -2.12 -14.43
CA ILE A 37 -3.91 -2.00 -13.90
C ILE A 37 -2.93 -1.80 -15.06
N LEU A 38 -3.00 -2.63 -16.10
CA LEU A 38 -2.14 -2.53 -17.27
C LEU A 38 -2.35 -1.21 -18.03
N ALA A 39 -3.60 -0.78 -18.22
CA ALA A 39 -3.90 0.51 -18.85
C ALA A 39 -3.28 1.68 -18.06
N ALA A 40 -3.40 1.66 -16.73
CA ALA A 40 -2.82 2.69 -15.88
C ALA A 40 -1.29 2.73 -15.92
N PHE A 41 -0.62 1.57 -15.95
CA PHE A 41 0.83 1.53 -16.14
C PHE A 41 1.24 2.14 -17.48
N TYR A 42 0.53 1.78 -18.56
CA TYR A 42 0.79 2.32 -19.89
C TYR A 42 0.64 3.84 -19.94
N ASP A 43 -0.50 4.36 -19.45
CA ASP A 43 -0.77 5.79 -19.43
C ASP A 43 0.24 6.53 -18.53
N ALA A 44 0.58 5.98 -17.36
CA ALA A 44 1.52 6.63 -16.46
C ALA A 44 2.95 6.73 -17.04
N ILE A 45 3.39 5.72 -17.78
CA ILE A 45 4.67 5.75 -18.48
C ILE A 45 4.64 6.82 -19.57
N LEU A 46 3.57 6.90 -20.36
CA LEU A 46 3.43 7.92 -21.41
C LEU A 46 3.33 9.35 -20.86
N ASP A 47 2.68 9.52 -19.71
CA ASP A 47 2.59 10.79 -19.01
C ASP A 47 3.91 11.21 -18.35
N GLY A 48 4.92 10.32 -18.35
CA GLY A 48 6.27 10.62 -17.89
C GLY A 48 6.39 10.76 -16.38
N VAL A 49 5.67 9.93 -15.61
CA VAL A 49 5.80 9.93 -14.14
C VAL A 49 7.19 9.49 -13.69
N ASP A 50 7.72 10.08 -12.62
CA ASP A 50 9.05 9.73 -12.10
C ASP A 50 9.06 8.43 -11.27
N ILE A 51 7.95 8.14 -10.58
CA ILE A 51 7.80 7.00 -9.68
C ILE A 51 6.34 6.55 -9.59
N LEU A 52 6.14 5.24 -9.48
CA LEU A 52 4.83 4.62 -9.28
C LEU A 52 4.71 4.04 -7.87
N SER A 53 3.63 4.41 -7.17
CA SER A 53 3.26 3.84 -5.86
C SER A 53 2.00 2.99 -6.02
N VAL A 54 2.16 1.66 -5.92
CA VAL A 54 1.12 0.68 -6.24
C VAL A 54 0.84 -0.18 -5.00
N SER A 55 -0.09 0.27 -4.16
CA SER A 55 -0.53 -0.45 -2.96
C SER A 55 -1.59 -1.50 -3.28
N LEU A 56 -1.29 -2.38 -4.24
CA LEU A 56 -2.12 -3.50 -4.69
C LEU A 56 -1.33 -4.81 -4.53
N GLY A 57 -2.03 -5.93 -4.62
CA GLY A 57 -1.43 -7.26 -4.68
C GLY A 57 -2.14 -8.12 -5.71
N SER A 58 -1.42 -9.09 -6.24
CA SER A 58 -1.98 -10.11 -7.12
C SER A 58 -2.97 -11.00 -6.37
N ASP A 59 -4.16 -11.23 -6.93
CA ASP A 59 -5.11 -12.26 -6.50
C ASP A 59 -4.69 -13.67 -6.99
N SER A 60 -3.58 -13.77 -7.75
CA SER A 60 -3.13 -15.04 -8.29
C SER A 60 -2.65 -15.97 -7.16
N ALA A 61 -3.23 -17.17 -7.10
CA ALA A 61 -2.78 -18.25 -6.21
C ALA A 61 -1.35 -18.71 -6.53
N ASP A 62 -0.78 -18.26 -7.66
CA ASP A 62 0.53 -18.60 -8.16
C ASP A 62 1.39 -17.33 -8.33
N ASN A 63 1.97 -16.85 -7.23
CA ASN A 63 2.91 -15.73 -7.20
C ASN A 63 4.25 -16.02 -7.91
N SER A 64 4.44 -17.20 -8.53
CA SER A 64 5.69 -17.57 -9.18
C SER A 64 5.77 -17.13 -10.65
N ASN A 65 4.64 -16.88 -11.31
CA ASN A 65 4.61 -16.54 -12.72
C ASN A 65 4.39 -15.04 -12.97
N HIS A 66 5.50 -14.29 -13.03
CA HIS A 66 5.50 -12.85 -13.33
C HIS A 66 4.85 -12.49 -14.69
N PHE A 67 4.75 -13.42 -15.63
CA PHE A 67 4.15 -13.18 -16.95
C PHE A 67 2.62 -13.28 -16.96
N LYS A 68 2.00 -13.60 -15.81
CA LYS A 68 0.55 -13.63 -15.62
C LYS A 68 0.06 -12.62 -14.59
N ASP A 69 0.96 -11.81 -14.06
CA ASP A 69 0.66 -10.83 -13.03
C ASP A 69 0.71 -9.42 -13.62
N ALA A 70 -0.42 -8.73 -13.65
CA ALA A 70 -0.56 -7.41 -14.27
C ALA A 70 0.40 -6.37 -13.67
N ILE A 71 0.61 -6.44 -12.34
CA ILE A 71 1.52 -5.54 -11.62
C ILE A 71 2.96 -5.81 -12.06
N SER A 72 3.38 -7.07 -12.11
CA SER A 72 4.71 -7.49 -12.56
C SER A 72 4.98 -7.06 -14.00
N ILE A 73 4.03 -7.29 -14.91
CA ILE A 73 4.14 -6.90 -16.33
C ILE A 73 4.24 -5.38 -16.46
N GLY A 74 3.31 -4.64 -15.84
CA GLY A 74 3.30 -3.18 -15.89
C GLY A 74 4.57 -2.58 -15.31
N ALA A 75 5.03 -3.08 -14.17
CA ALA A 75 6.26 -2.64 -13.53
C ALA A 75 7.52 -2.96 -14.36
N PHE A 76 7.51 -4.05 -15.13
CA PHE A 76 8.64 -4.38 -16.02
C PHE A 76 8.78 -3.33 -17.13
N HIS A 77 7.66 -2.94 -17.73
CA HIS A 77 7.63 -1.87 -18.72
C HIS A 77 8.02 -0.52 -18.11
N ALA A 78 7.52 -0.20 -16.91
CA ALA A 78 7.92 1.00 -16.18
C ALA A 78 9.44 1.05 -15.93
N MET A 79 10.03 -0.04 -15.43
CA MET A 79 11.48 -0.15 -15.22
C MET A 79 12.26 0.08 -16.52
N ARG A 80 11.82 -0.53 -17.63
CA ARG A 80 12.46 -0.36 -18.94
C ARG A 80 12.49 1.10 -19.39
N ASP A 81 11.46 1.86 -19.04
CA ASP A 81 11.31 3.27 -19.37
C ASP A 81 11.82 4.20 -18.24
N GLY A 82 12.54 3.65 -17.25
CA GLY A 82 13.23 4.41 -16.19
C GLY A 82 12.37 4.79 -14.99
N VAL A 83 11.16 4.24 -14.88
CA VAL A 83 10.18 4.55 -13.82
C VAL A 83 10.22 3.47 -12.73
N LEU A 84 10.61 3.85 -11.52
CA LEU A 84 10.63 2.95 -10.36
C LEU A 84 9.21 2.62 -9.90
N THR A 85 8.92 1.34 -9.66
CA THR A 85 7.63 0.91 -9.08
C THR A 85 7.81 0.39 -7.66
N VAL A 86 7.07 0.98 -6.72
CA VAL A 86 7.01 0.59 -5.31
C VAL A 86 5.69 -0.13 -5.04
N VAL A 87 5.75 -1.32 -4.45
CA VAL A 87 4.61 -2.22 -4.23
C VAL A 87 4.52 -2.67 -2.78
N ALA A 88 3.31 -3.01 -2.31
CA ALA A 88 3.12 -3.57 -0.98
C ALA A 88 3.50 -5.06 -0.93
N GLY A 89 4.05 -5.52 0.19
CA GLY A 89 4.33 -6.96 0.42
C GLY A 89 3.08 -7.82 0.65
N GLY A 90 1.92 -7.20 0.83
CA GLY A 90 0.65 -7.87 1.14
C GLY A 90 0.42 -8.09 2.63
N ASN A 91 -0.79 -8.53 2.98
CA ASN A 91 -1.29 -8.61 4.36
C ASN A 91 -1.59 -10.05 4.82
N LEU A 92 -1.06 -11.06 4.12
CA LEU A 92 -1.29 -12.50 4.41
C LEU A 92 -0.26 -13.12 5.35
N GLY A 93 0.63 -12.32 5.94
CA GLY A 93 1.56 -12.78 6.97
C GLY A 93 0.85 -13.34 8.21
N PRO A 94 1.58 -13.95 9.18
CA PRO A 94 3.04 -13.93 9.31
C PRO A 94 3.74 -15.21 8.82
N HIS A 95 3.04 -16.13 8.17
CA HIS A 95 3.62 -17.39 7.74
C HIS A 95 4.64 -17.19 6.61
N PRO A 96 5.70 -18.02 6.52
CA PRO A 96 6.61 -17.99 5.38
C PRO A 96 5.87 -18.14 4.05
N VAL A 97 6.42 -17.54 2.98
CA VAL A 97 5.87 -17.61 1.61
C VAL A 97 4.47 -16.97 1.49
N SER A 98 4.22 -15.90 2.25
CA SER A 98 2.97 -15.11 2.22
C SER A 98 3.10 -13.75 1.50
N LEU A 99 4.29 -13.44 0.96
CA LEU A 99 4.53 -12.21 0.21
C LEU A 99 3.86 -12.25 -1.17
N HIS A 100 3.34 -11.09 -1.59
CA HIS A 100 2.92 -10.82 -2.96
C HIS A 100 3.97 -9.98 -3.70
N ASN A 101 3.76 -9.74 -5.00
CA ASN A 101 4.56 -8.83 -5.83
C ASN A 101 6.06 -9.17 -5.85
N LEU A 102 6.39 -10.43 -6.17
CA LEU A 102 7.75 -10.97 -6.07
C LEU A 102 8.66 -10.57 -7.26
N ALA A 103 8.24 -9.63 -8.10
CA ALA A 103 8.99 -9.22 -9.27
C ALA A 103 10.31 -8.53 -8.88
N PRO A 104 11.47 -8.97 -9.40
CA PRO A 104 12.78 -8.47 -8.97
C PRO A 104 13.06 -7.02 -9.40
N TRP A 105 12.26 -6.46 -10.31
CA TRP A 105 12.34 -5.07 -10.78
C TRP A 105 11.48 -4.08 -9.97
N THR A 106 10.94 -4.51 -8.83
CA THR A 106 10.10 -3.68 -7.96
C THR A 106 10.72 -3.51 -6.57
N VAL A 107 10.33 -2.45 -5.86
CA VAL A 107 10.63 -2.29 -4.43
C VAL A 107 9.43 -2.77 -3.63
N VAL A 108 9.57 -3.93 -2.98
CA VAL A 108 8.53 -4.52 -2.13
C VAL A 108 8.66 -3.99 -0.70
N VAL A 109 7.58 -3.40 -0.18
CA VAL A 109 7.56 -2.74 1.13
C VAL A 109 6.73 -3.54 2.13
N GLY A 110 7.33 -3.89 3.26
CA GLY A 110 6.65 -4.49 4.42
C GLY A 110 6.10 -3.43 5.38
N ALA A 111 5.16 -3.82 6.23
CA ALA A 111 4.56 -2.95 7.25
C ALA A 111 5.18 -3.17 8.64
N SER A 112 5.28 -2.11 9.43
CA SER A 112 5.80 -2.16 10.80
C SER A 112 5.14 -1.09 11.67
N THR A 113 5.10 -1.31 12.98
CA THR A 113 4.50 -0.35 13.90
C THR A 113 5.43 0.82 14.22
N ILE A 114 4.84 1.93 14.67
CA ILE A 114 5.57 3.09 15.20
C ILE A 114 5.45 3.17 16.73
N ASP A 115 6.19 4.09 17.35
CA ASP A 115 6.17 4.34 18.79
C ASP A 115 4.83 4.85 19.32
N ARG A 116 4.08 5.61 18.51
CA ARG A 116 2.75 6.12 18.84
C ARG A 116 1.71 5.01 18.95
N LYS A 117 1.03 4.97 20.11
CA LYS A 117 -0.06 4.02 20.41
C LYS A 117 -1.36 4.77 20.67
N PHE A 118 -2.48 4.20 20.21
CA PHE A 118 -3.80 4.68 20.57
C PHE A 118 -4.38 3.80 21.69
N ILE A 119 -4.44 4.38 22.89
CA ILE A 119 -4.89 3.70 24.10
C ILE A 119 -6.30 4.17 24.46
N THR A 120 -7.19 3.22 24.68
CA THR A 120 -8.51 3.45 25.27
C THR A 120 -8.52 2.94 26.70
N LYS A 121 -8.99 3.77 27.64
CA LYS A 121 -9.19 3.37 29.04
C LYS A 121 -10.58 2.79 29.21
N VAL A 122 -10.64 1.54 29.66
CA VAL A 122 -11.89 0.82 29.95
C VAL A 122 -12.04 0.74 31.46
N LYS A 123 -13.07 1.38 32.01
CA LYS A 123 -13.39 1.37 33.44
C LYS A 123 -14.56 0.42 33.70
N LEU A 124 -14.34 -0.59 34.52
CA LEU A 124 -15.35 -1.56 34.94
C LEU A 124 -16.22 -1.02 36.09
N GLY A 125 -17.33 -1.70 36.36
CA GLY A 125 -18.28 -1.31 37.42
C GLY A 125 -17.73 -1.45 38.84
N ASP A 126 -16.68 -2.24 39.03
CA ASP A 126 -15.92 -2.38 40.28
C ASP A 126 -14.84 -1.30 40.45
N ASN A 127 -14.81 -0.30 39.55
CA ASN A 127 -13.84 0.79 39.50
C ASN A 127 -12.43 0.41 39.00
N THR A 128 -12.20 -0.85 38.61
CA THR A 128 -10.95 -1.30 37.97
C THR A 128 -10.83 -0.69 36.57
N THR A 129 -9.63 -0.24 36.17
CA THR A 129 -9.37 0.38 34.86
C THR A 129 -8.30 -0.39 34.09
N TYR A 130 -8.57 -0.69 32.82
CA TYR A 130 -7.65 -1.32 31.88
C TYR A 130 -7.29 -0.35 30.75
N GLU A 131 -6.05 -0.42 30.29
CA GLU A 131 -5.59 0.25 29.07
C GLU A 131 -5.54 -0.77 27.94
N VAL A 132 -6.27 -0.50 26.86
CA VAL A 132 -6.34 -1.36 25.68
C VAL A 132 -5.90 -0.60 24.43
N ASN A 133 -5.18 -1.27 23.52
CA ASN A 133 -4.90 -0.71 22.21
C ASN A 133 -6.19 -0.74 21.37
N SER A 134 -6.67 0.42 20.94
CA SER A 134 -7.88 0.54 20.12
C SER A 134 -7.59 0.67 18.63
N TYR A 135 -6.46 1.30 18.28
CA TYR A 135 -6.00 1.41 16.91
C TYR A 135 -4.50 1.14 16.85
N THR A 136 -4.09 0.36 15.86
CA THR A 136 -2.69 0.12 15.53
C THR A 136 -2.34 0.89 14.26
N ILE A 137 -1.21 1.57 14.27
CA ILE A 137 -0.63 2.17 13.07
C ILE A 137 0.42 1.21 12.55
N ALA A 138 0.30 0.84 11.28
CA ALA A 138 1.23 0.01 10.53
C ALA A 138 1.62 0.72 9.22
#